data_AF-A0A4R0II87-F1
#
_entry.id   AF-A0A4R0II87-F1
#
_cell.length_a   1.000
_cell.length_b   1.000
_cell.length_c   1.000
_cell.angle_alpha   90.00
_cell.angle_beta   90.00
_cell.angle_gamma   90.00
#
_symmetry.space_group_name_H-M   'P 1'
#
loop_
_entity.id
_entity.type
_entity.pdbx_description
1 polymer ?
#
loop_
_entity_poly.entity_id
_entity_poly.type
_entity_poly.pdbx_seq_one_letter_code
_entity_poly.pdbx_strand_id
1 'polypeptide(L)'
;MTQPPSPIQPARQPLPSAESWLEGIPTPKGRQDGYAVAAFATSLPGLVPIAVVLAGVALRRIKRTGGHGKRLAYGALAVSLCWVIAIGVAVTLNLVGEHRRGIGKTVSISQVEVGRCFDADLEASTLRLVRIADCAVAHTGEAYAKVQAALVGLSTAQTGTVATQQCAGAFVEFVGTPYERSELDMYYVVLGDRAVADGNVLCLVGMPGTHLTGTMRGSQR
;
A
#
# COMPACT_ATOMS: atom_id res chain seq x y z
N MET A 1 32.93 110.25 20.19
CA MET A 1 32.92 109.20 19.16
C MET A 1 31.84 108.20 19.55
N THR A 2 30.70 108.20 18.85
CA THR A 2 29.52 107.36 19.16
C THR A 2 29.58 106.07 18.37
N GLN A 3 29.59 104.93 19.07
CA GLN A 3 29.62 103.59 18.50
C GLN A 3 28.22 103.22 17.96
N PRO A 4 28.09 102.71 16.71
CA PRO A 4 26.79 102.34 16.16
C PRO A 4 26.26 101.05 16.80
N PRO A 5 24.93 100.92 17.00
CA PRO A 5 24.34 99.71 17.57
C PRO A 5 24.42 98.54 16.58
N SER A 6 24.75 97.36 17.10
CA SER A 6 24.86 96.12 16.32
C SER A 6 23.49 95.64 15.82
N PRO A 7 23.40 95.08 14.60
CA PRO A 7 22.13 94.58 14.05
C PRO A 7 21.65 93.33 14.80
N ILE A 8 20.36 93.31 15.13
CA ILE A 8 19.68 92.18 15.76
C ILE A 8 19.48 91.07 14.71
N GLN A 9 20.17 89.94 14.86
CA GLN A 9 19.93 88.75 14.06
C GLN A 9 18.75 87.95 14.67
N PRO A 10 17.74 87.56 13.88
CA PRO A 10 16.64 86.73 14.35
C PRO A 10 17.15 85.33 14.73
N ALA A 11 16.66 84.81 15.85
CA ALA A 11 17.02 83.48 16.36
C ALA A 11 16.65 82.39 15.35
N ARG A 12 17.66 81.69 14.83
CA ARG A 12 17.49 80.56 13.90
C ARG A 12 17.04 79.34 14.73
N GLN A 13 15.82 78.88 14.54
CA GLN A 13 15.32 77.69 15.23
C GLN A 13 16.11 76.44 14.80
N PRO A 14 16.46 75.52 15.72
CA PRO A 14 17.13 74.27 15.36
C PRO A 14 16.20 73.40 14.50
N LEU A 15 16.71 72.92 13.36
CA LEU A 15 16.00 71.93 12.55
C LEU A 15 15.99 70.58 13.30
N PRO A 16 14.90 69.80 13.19
CA PRO A 16 14.82 68.46 13.79
C PRO A 16 15.87 67.51 13.18
N SER A 17 16.40 66.61 14.01
CA SER A 17 17.43 65.63 13.63
C SER A 17 16.96 64.69 12.52
N ALA A 18 17.86 64.30 11.62
CA ALA A 18 17.58 63.37 10.51
C ALA A 18 16.87 62.08 10.96
N GLU A 19 17.12 61.62 12.18
CA GLU A 19 16.56 60.39 12.76
C GLU A 19 15.05 60.49 13.04
N SER A 20 14.53 61.68 13.37
CA SER A 20 13.08 61.85 13.60
C SER A 20 12.26 61.72 12.32
N TRP A 21 12.90 61.81 11.15
CA TRP A 21 12.26 61.60 9.85
C TRP A 21 12.12 60.12 9.48
N LEU A 22 12.78 59.22 10.22
CA LEU A 22 12.71 57.77 10.03
C LEU A 22 11.71 57.10 10.98
N GLU A 23 11.23 57.82 12.00
CA GLU A 23 10.23 57.37 12.96
C GLU A 23 8.87 57.19 12.24
N GLY A 24 8.45 55.94 12.02
CA GLY A 24 7.18 55.61 11.35
C GLY A 24 7.31 55.13 9.91
N ILE A 25 8.51 55.04 9.35
CA ILE A 25 8.70 54.30 8.09
C ILE A 25 8.56 52.81 8.39
N PRO A 26 7.57 52.10 7.81
CA PRO A 26 7.44 50.67 8.02
C PRO A 26 8.69 49.98 7.49
N THR A 27 9.44 49.33 8.39
CA THR A 27 10.55 48.46 7.98
C THR A 27 10.01 47.41 7.02
N PRO A 28 10.56 47.25 5.80
CA PRO A 28 10.05 46.27 4.86
C PRO A 28 10.14 44.87 5.49
N LYS A 29 8.97 44.30 5.85
CA LYS A 29 8.88 42.89 6.26
C LYS A 29 9.45 42.05 5.11
N GLY A 30 10.56 41.37 5.35
CA GLY A 30 11.25 40.55 4.35
C GLY A 30 10.26 39.62 3.64
N ARG A 31 10.18 39.75 2.32
CA ARG A 31 9.28 38.98 1.45
C ARG A 31 9.52 37.49 1.64
N GLN A 32 8.53 36.75 2.15
CA GLN A 32 8.59 35.29 2.27
C GLN A 32 8.88 34.68 0.89
N ASP A 33 9.90 33.81 0.80
CA ASP A 33 10.29 33.16 -0.46
C ASP A 33 9.15 32.21 -0.88
N GLY A 34 8.40 32.59 -1.93
CA GLY A 34 7.25 31.82 -2.44
C GLY A 34 7.57 30.37 -2.81
N TYR A 35 8.84 30.06 -3.09
CA TYR A 35 9.33 28.70 -3.30
C TYR A 35 9.22 27.81 -2.06
N ALA A 36 9.36 28.36 -0.84
CA ALA A 36 9.21 27.60 0.40
C ALA A 36 7.75 27.21 0.64
N VAL A 37 6.81 28.09 0.30
CA VAL A 37 5.37 27.82 0.36
C VAL A 37 4.98 26.79 -0.71
N ALA A 38 5.48 26.94 -1.93
CA ALA A 38 5.24 25.98 -3.01
C ALA A 38 5.82 24.58 -2.71
N ALA A 39 7.01 24.50 -2.10
CA ALA A 39 7.62 23.23 -1.69
C ALA A 39 6.84 22.54 -0.55
N PHE A 40 6.22 23.32 0.36
CA PHE A 40 5.36 22.77 1.41
C PHE A 40 4.02 22.30 0.85
N ALA A 41 3.39 23.09 -0.04
CA ALA A 41 2.13 22.72 -0.66
C ALA A 41 2.25 21.48 -1.57
N THR A 42 3.38 21.30 -2.25
CA THR A 42 3.62 20.16 -3.15
C THR A 42 4.08 18.88 -2.44
N SER A 43 4.52 18.95 -1.18
CA SER A 43 4.85 17.75 -0.39
C SER A 43 3.63 17.06 0.20
N LEU A 44 2.53 17.79 0.43
CA LEU A 44 1.25 17.25 0.92
C LEU A 44 0.68 16.09 0.08
N PRO A 45 0.65 16.16 -1.27
CA PRO A 45 0.14 15.06 -2.11
C PRO A 45 1.16 13.93 -2.38
N GLY A 46 2.33 13.90 -1.72
CA GLY A 46 3.28 12.78 -1.86
C GLY A 46 4.12 12.79 -3.15
N LEU A 47 4.22 13.93 -3.85
CA LEU A 47 5.10 14.11 -5.02
C LEU A 47 6.58 14.30 -4.62
N VAL A 48 7.12 13.29 -3.92
CA VAL A 48 8.47 13.25 -3.35
C VAL A 48 9.57 13.72 -4.32
N PRO A 49 9.66 13.25 -5.59
CA PRO A 49 10.76 13.67 -6.46
C PRO A 49 10.72 15.18 -6.78
N ILE A 50 9.54 15.76 -6.95
CA ILE A 50 9.36 17.19 -7.23
C ILE A 50 9.67 18.02 -5.97
N ALA A 51 9.19 17.57 -4.81
CA ALA A 51 9.45 18.22 -3.52
C ALA A 51 10.95 18.23 -3.16
N VAL A 52 11.69 17.16 -3.43
CA VAL A 52 13.14 17.06 -3.17
C VAL A 52 13.94 18.02 -4.05
N VAL A 53 13.62 18.12 -5.35
CA VAL A 53 14.29 19.05 -6.27
C VAL A 53 14.03 20.51 -5.85
N LEU A 54 12.77 20.85 -5.54
CA LEU A 54 12.41 22.20 -5.10
C LEU A 54 13.05 22.58 -3.76
N ALA A 55 13.10 21.65 -2.80
CA ALA A 55 13.78 21.85 -1.52
C ALA A 55 15.29 22.07 -1.69
N GLY A 56 15.94 21.32 -2.59
CA GLY A 56 17.35 21.49 -2.93
C GLY A 56 17.68 22.87 -3.53
N VAL A 57 16.82 23.36 -4.42
CA VAL A 57 16.95 24.71 -5.01
C VAL A 57 16.73 25.79 -3.95
N ALA A 58 15.69 25.66 -3.12
CA ALA A 58 15.40 26.60 -2.04
C ALA A 58 16.56 26.70 -1.02
N LEU A 59 17.16 25.57 -0.64
CA LEU A 59 18.30 25.54 0.28
C LEU A 59 19.54 26.22 -0.29
N ARG A 60 19.86 26.01 -1.58
CA ARG A 60 20.98 26.71 -2.25
C ARG A 60 20.76 28.22 -2.31
N ARG A 61 19.50 28.67 -2.49
CA ARG A 61 19.15 30.09 -2.52
C ARG A 61 19.25 30.72 -1.14
N ILE A 62 18.64 30.10 -0.12
CA ILE A 62 18.66 30.56 1.28
C ILE A 62 20.09 30.62 1.84
N LYS A 63 20.95 29.66 1.48
CA LYS A 63 22.37 29.65 1.89
C LYS A 63 23.16 30.81 1.27
N ARG A 64 22.75 31.32 0.10
CA ARG A 64 23.38 32.48 -0.56
C ARG A 64 22.77 33.81 -0.16
N THR A 65 21.47 33.88 0.13
CA THR A 65 20.75 35.14 0.37
C THR A 65 20.51 35.46 1.85
N GLY A 66 20.82 34.54 2.78
CA GLY A 66 20.66 34.79 4.22
C GLY A 66 19.19 34.91 4.70
N GLY A 67 18.22 34.55 3.85
CA GLY A 67 16.79 34.77 4.11
C GLY A 67 16.19 33.96 5.26
N HIS A 68 15.18 34.54 5.92
CA HIS A 68 14.41 33.93 7.02
C HIS A 68 13.37 32.92 6.50
N GLY A 69 13.81 31.73 6.06
CA GLY A 69 12.92 30.66 5.57
C GLY A 69 13.30 29.24 6.03
N LYS A 70 14.34 29.11 6.86
CA LYS A 70 14.99 27.82 7.19
C LYS A 70 14.02 26.81 7.82
N ARG A 71 13.14 27.23 8.73
CA ARG A 71 12.20 26.35 9.45
C ARG A 71 11.19 25.65 8.54
N LEU A 72 10.71 26.34 7.50
CA LEU A 72 9.76 25.77 6.54
C LEU A 72 10.44 24.77 5.60
N ALA A 73 11.67 25.05 5.17
CA ALA A 73 12.46 24.12 4.37
C ALA A 73 12.78 22.81 5.12
N TYR A 74 13.13 22.90 6.42
CA TYR A 74 13.29 21.70 7.26
C TYR A 74 11.97 20.94 7.46
N GLY A 75 10.84 21.63 7.59
CA GLY A 75 9.52 21.00 7.67
C GLY A 75 9.17 20.22 6.40
N ALA A 76 9.39 20.80 5.21
CA ALA A 76 9.16 20.12 3.94
C ALA A 76 10.05 18.87 3.77
N LEU A 77 11.32 18.95 4.19
CA LEU A 77 12.23 17.79 4.19
C LEU A 77 11.77 16.69 5.16
N ALA A 78 11.34 17.05 6.37
CA ALA A 78 10.85 16.10 7.36
C ALA A 78 9.59 15.37 6.87
N VAL A 79 8.62 16.12 6.30
CA VAL A 79 7.40 15.54 5.71
C VAL A 79 7.74 14.62 4.53
N SER A 80 8.67 15.03 3.67
CA SER A 80 9.13 14.19 2.54
C SER A 80 9.80 12.91 3.03
N LEU A 81 10.62 12.99 4.09
CA LEU A 81 11.25 11.81 4.70
C LEU A 81 10.21 10.88 5.33
N CYS A 82 9.21 11.42 6.03
CA CYS A 82 8.10 10.62 6.58
C CYS A 82 7.34 9.87 5.48
N TRP A 83 7.06 10.52 4.34
CA TRP A 83 6.43 9.88 3.19
C TRP A 83 7.29 8.75 2.59
N VAL A 84 8.59 8.98 2.42
CA VAL A 84 9.52 7.94 1.92
C VAL A 84 9.55 6.75 2.86
N ILE A 85 9.62 6.97 4.17
CA ILE A 85 9.58 5.91 5.17
C ILE A 85 8.24 5.16 5.10
N ALA A 86 7.11 5.88 5.07
CA ALA A 86 5.78 5.27 5.02
C ALA A 86 5.59 4.40 3.77
N ILE A 87 5.96 4.90 2.58
CA ILE A 87 5.89 4.15 1.33
C ILE A 87 6.85 2.96 1.36
N GLY A 88 8.09 3.17 1.82
CA GLY A 88 9.09 2.11 1.93
C GLY A 88 8.62 0.97 2.85
N VAL A 89 8.03 1.31 3.99
CA VAL A 89 7.42 0.33 4.91
C VAL A 89 6.24 -0.38 4.24
N ALA A 90 5.33 0.34 3.58
CA ALA A 90 4.18 -0.28 2.90
C ALA A 90 4.61 -1.27 1.81
N VAL A 91 5.58 -0.89 0.97
CA VAL A 91 6.16 -1.77 -0.07
C VAL A 91 6.84 -2.98 0.55
N THR A 92 7.65 -2.77 1.59
CA THR A 92 8.36 -3.87 2.27
C THR A 92 7.37 -4.85 2.91
N LEU A 93 6.32 -4.35 3.58
CA LEU A 93 5.27 -5.19 4.18
C LEU A 93 4.50 -5.97 3.11
N ASN A 94 4.20 -5.35 1.97
CA ASN A 94 3.53 -6.02 0.86
C ASN A 94 4.40 -7.15 0.28
N LEU A 95 5.66 -6.86 -0.08
CA LEU A 95 6.59 -7.85 -0.63
C LEU A 95 6.89 -8.99 0.34
N VAL A 96 7.08 -8.69 1.63
CA VAL A 96 7.25 -9.73 2.66
C VAL A 96 5.97 -10.57 2.79
N GLY A 97 4.81 -9.93 2.69
CA GLY A 97 3.51 -10.61 2.66
C GLY A 97 3.39 -11.58 1.49
N GLU A 98 3.67 -11.13 0.27
CA GLU A 98 3.66 -11.97 -0.93
C GLU A 98 4.65 -13.14 -0.81
N HIS A 99 5.87 -12.85 -0.36
CA HIS A 99 6.91 -13.87 -0.22
C HIS A 99 6.55 -14.94 0.82
N ARG A 100 5.94 -14.53 1.93
CA ARG A 100 5.41 -15.43 2.97
C ARG A 100 4.21 -16.24 2.48
N ARG A 101 3.35 -15.65 1.64
CA ARG A 101 2.19 -16.33 1.04
C ARG A 101 2.58 -17.27 -0.10
N GLY A 102 3.80 -17.16 -0.62
CA GLY A 102 4.30 -17.98 -1.71
C GLY A 102 3.65 -17.67 -3.05
N ILE A 103 3.07 -16.48 -3.23
CA ILE A 103 2.47 -16.06 -4.51
C ILE A 103 3.55 -16.16 -5.61
N GLY A 104 3.18 -16.76 -6.74
CA GLY A 104 4.14 -17.05 -7.79
C GLY A 104 5.20 -18.09 -7.38
N LYS A 105 4.88 -19.05 -6.51
CA LYS A 105 5.67 -20.28 -6.34
C LYS A 105 4.87 -21.45 -6.90
N THR A 106 5.58 -22.39 -7.51
CA THR A 106 5.00 -23.66 -7.94
C THR A 106 5.23 -24.68 -6.84
N VAL A 107 4.15 -25.28 -6.33
CA VAL A 107 4.19 -26.21 -5.19
C VAL A 107 3.43 -27.49 -5.53
N SER A 108 3.66 -28.54 -4.73
CA SER A 108 2.84 -29.75 -4.81
C SER A 108 1.41 -29.46 -4.37
N ILE A 109 0.42 -30.05 -5.03
CA ILE A 109 -1.00 -29.94 -4.64
C ILE A 109 -1.22 -30.35 -3.17
N SER A 110 -0.44 -31.31 -2.67
CA SER A 110 -0.50 -31.75 -1.27
C SER A 110 -0.05 -30.68 -0.26
N GLN A 111 0.73 -29.70 -0.70
CA GLN A 111 1.24 -28.60 0.11
C GLN A 111 0.33 -27.37 0.07
N VAL A 112 -0.73 -27.38 -0.75
CA VAL A 112 -1.68 -26.28 -0.81
C VAL A 112 -2.46 -26.22 0.51
N GLU A 113 -2.47 -25.03 1.10
CA GLU A 113 -3.20 -24.72 2.33
C GLU A 113 -4.64 -24.30 1.99
N VAL A 114 -5.55 -24.49 2.95
CA VAL A 114 -6.92 -23.98 2.83
C VAL A 114 -6.91 -22.45 2.78
N GLY A 115 -7.75 -21.87 1.92
CA GLY A 115 -7.83 -20.44 1.63
C GLY A 115 -6.78 -19.95 0.62
N ARG A 116 -6.07 -20.85 -0.07
CA ARG A 116 -5.10 -20.48 -1.10
C ARG A 116 -5.71 -20.55 -2.48
N CYS A 117 -5.57 -19.46 -3.21
CA CYS A 117 -5.86 -19.37 -4.63
C CYS A 117 -4.65 -19.84 -5.45
N PHE A 118 -4.91 -20.47 -6.59
CA PHE A 118 -3.88 -21.03 -7.44
C PHE A 118 -4.32 -21.10 -8.91
N ASP A 119 -3.32 -21.23 -9.78
CA ASP A 119 -3.50 -21.59 -11.18
C ASP A 119 -3.04 -23.03 -11.42
N ALA A 120 -3.93 -23.79 -12.03
CA ALA A 120 -3.74 -25.17 -12.46
C ALA A 120 -4.84 -25.56 -13.46
N ASP A 121 -4.60 -26.63 -14.20
CA ASP A 121 -5.61 -27.31 -15.01
C ASP A 121 -6.47 -28.21 -14.10
N LEU A 122 -7.64 -27.71 -13.69
CA LEU A 122 -8.55 -28.41 -12.79
C LEU A 122 -9.20 -29.67 -13.42
N GLU A 123 -9.22 -29.75 -14.75
CA GLU A 123 -9.81 -30.87 -15.49
C GLU A 123 -8.78 -31.96 -15.80
N ALA A 124 -7.50 -31.73 -15.48
CA ALA A 124 -6.46 -32.72 -15.64
C ALA A 124 -6.74 -33.97 -14.80
N SER A 125 -6.56 -35.15 -15.41
CA SER A 125 -6.75 -36.45 -14.74
C SER A 125 -5.83 -36.64 -13.53
N THR A 126 -4.71 -35.92 -13.47
CA THR A 126 -3.79 -35.91 -12.33
C THR A 126 -3.23 -34.51 -12.07
N LEU A 127 -3.82 -33.80 -11.11
CA LEU A 127 -3.25 -32.58 -10.54
C LEU A 127 -2.14 -32.92 -9.56
N ARG A 128 -0.91 -32.49 -9.85
CA ARG A 128 0.27 -32.70 -8.97
C ARG A 128 0.92 -31.41 -8.53
N LEU A 129 1.00 -30.43 -9.44
CA LEU A 129 1.65 -29.16 -9.21
C LEU A 129 0.66 -28.04 -9.50
N VAL A 130 0.72 -26.99 -8.69
CA VAL A 130 -0.06 -25.77 -8.90
C VAL A 130 0.81 -24.54 -8.70
N ARG A 131 0.42 -23.44 -9.32
CA ARG A 131 1.04 -22.13 -9.13
C ARG A 131 0.24 -21.35 -8.12
N ILE A 132 0.79 -20.97 -6.97
CA ILE A 132 0.06 -20.14 -6.02
C ILE A 132 -0.20 -18.75 -6.63
N ALA A 133 -1.46 -18.33 -6.59
CA ALA A 133 -1.93 -17.06 -7.14
C ALA A 133 -2.37 -16.12 -6.02
N ASP A 134 -2.44 -14.82 -6.32
CA ASP A 134 -3.12 -13.87 -5.45
C ASP A 134 -4.63 -13.99 -5.70
N CYS A 135 -5.41 -14.18 -4.64
CA CYS A 135 -6.87 -14.21 -4.76
C CYS A 135 -7.43 -12.90 -5.31
N ALA A 136 -6.74 -11.76 -5.11
CA ALA A 136 -7.18 -10.47 -5.62
C ALA A 136 -7.08 -10.33 -7.15
N VAL A 137 -6.39 -11.26 -7.83
CA VAL A 137 -6.29 -11.31 -9.29
C VAL A 137 -7.01 -12.54 -9.85
N ALA A 138 -7.14 -12.59 -11.17
CA ALA A 138 -7.70 -13.74 -11.86
C ALA A 138 -6.89 -15.02 -11.58
N HIS A 139 -7.56 -16.10 -11.18
CA HIS A 139 -6.94 -17.41 -10.90
C HIS A 139 -7.89 -18.56 -11.23
N THR A 140 -7.40 -19.80 -11.38
CA THR A 140 -8.26 -20.92 -11.78
C THR A 140 -9.04 -21.58 -10.64
N GLY A 141 -8.49 -21.62 -9.42
CA GLY A 141 -9.17 -22.25 -8.31
C GLY A 141 -8.70 -21.84 -6.91
N GLU A 142 -9.48 -22.21 -5.91
CA GLU A 142 -9.19 -21.99 -4.50
C GLU A 142 -9.35 -23.30 -3.71
N ALA A 143 -8.39 -23.59 -2.84
CA ALA A 143 -8.50 -24.72 -1.92
C ALA A 143 -9.37 -24.32 -0.73
N TYR A 144 -10.57 -24.87 -0.61
CA TYR A 144 -11.54 -24.39 0.38
C TYR A 144 -11.63 -25.25 1.64
N ALA A 145 -11.25 -26.53 1.54
CA ALA A 145 -11.26 -27.44 2.67
C ALA A 145 -10.22 -28.55 2.51
N LYS A 146 -9.72 -29.05 3.65
CA LYS A 146 -8.96 -30.29 3.75
C LYS A 146 -9.71 -31.18 4.73
N VAL A 147 -10.27 -32.27 4.23
CA VAL A 147 -11.20 -33.12 4.98
C VAL A 147 -10.58 -34.48 5.27
N GLN A 148 -10.95 -35.05 6.41
CA GLN A 148 -10.54 -36.39 6.81
C GLN A 148 -11.62 -37.39 6.40
N ALA A 149 -11.29 -38.25 5.44
CA ALA A 149 -12.16 -39.29 4.91
C ALA A 149 -11.64 -40.69 5.24
N ALA A 150 -12.53 -41.60 5.60
CA ALA A 150 -12.21 -43.01 5.82
C ALA A 150 -12.09 -43.74 4.46
N LEU A 151 -10.89 -43.72 3.87
CA LEU A 151 -10.63 -44.24 2.52
C LEU A 151 -9.94 -45.61 2.48
N VAL A 152 -9.49 -46.13 3.62
CA VAL A 152 -8.71 -47.38 3.68
C VAL A 152 -9.59 -48.56 3.26
N GLY A 153 -9.09 -49.39 2.34
CA GLY A 153 -9.79 -50.59 1.85
C GLY A 153 -10.91 -50.31 0.86
N LEU A 154 -11.16 -49.05 0.49
CA LEU A 154 -12.15 -48.68 -0.52
C LEU A 154 -11.60 -48.89 -1.93
N SER A 155 -12.46 -49.29 -2.85
CA SER A 155 -12.20 -49.21 -4.30
C SER A 155 -12.10 -47.74 -4.75
N THR A 156 -11.60 -47.50 -5.97
CA THR A 156 -11.52 -46.15 -6.55
C THR A 156 -12.89 -45.47 -6.63
N ALA A 157 -13.94 -46.21 -7.02
CA ALA A 157 -15.29 -45.67 -7.11
C ALA A 157 -15.88 -45.28 -5.74
N GLN A 158 -15.65 -46.13 -4.73
CA GLN A 158 -16.05 -45.84 -3.35
C GLN A 158 -15.27 -44.64 -2.78
N THR A 159 -13.97 -44.57 -3.06
CA THR A 159 -13.12 -43.44 -2.67
C THR A 159 -13.63 -42.13 -3.25
N GLY A 160 -13.96 -42.11 -4.54
CA GLY A 160 -14.54 -40.94 -5.20
C GLY A 160 -15.88 -40.53 -4.57
N THR A 161 -16.76 -41.49 -4.29
CA THR A 161 -18.05 -41.23 -3.64
C THR A 161 -17.88 -40.58 -2.26
N VAL A 162 -16.99 -41.12 -1.43
CA VAL A 162 -16.72 -40.58 -0.08
C VAL A 162 -16.08 -39.19 -0.17
N ALA A 163 -15.10 -38.99 -1.06
CA ALA A 163 -14.45 -37.70 -1.25
C ALA A 163 -15.46 -36.63 -1.70
N THR A 164 -16.30 -36.94 -2.71
CA THR A 164 -17.37 -36.05 -3.19
C THR A 164 -18.30 -35.67 -2.06
N GLN A 165 -18.78 -36.63 -1.26
CA GLN A 165 -19.71 -36.35 -0.17
C GLN A 165 -19.10 -35.41 0.89
N GLN A 166 -17.85 -35.64 1.27
CA GLN A 166 -17.16 -34.80 2.26
C GLN A 166 -16.91 -33.39 1.73
N CYS A 167 -16.44 -33.28 0.48
CA CYS A 167 -16.19 -32.00 -0.15
C CYS A 167 -17.50 -31.22 -0.39
N ALA A 168 -18.59 -31.88 -0.77
CA ALA A 168 -19.90 -31.23 -0.98
C ALA A 168 -20.45 -30.61 0.31
N GLY A 169 -20.32 -31.31 1.45
CA GLY A 169 -20.68 -30.76 2.75
C GLY A 169 -19.88 -29.50 3.09
N ALA A 170 -18.55 -29.57 2.96
CA ALA A 170 -17.67 -28.43 3.21
C ALA A 170 -17.86 -27.28 2.21
N PHE A 171 -18.33 -27.57 0.99
CA PHE A 171 -18.60 -26.56 -0.03
C PHE A 171 -19.72 -25.62 0.41
N VAL A 172 -20.82 -26.16 0.95
CA VAL A 172 -21.95 -25.37 1.45
C VAL A 172 -21.49 -24.43 2.56
N GLU A 173 -20.67 -24.93 3.50
CA GLU A 173 -20.12 -24.12 4.59
C GLU A 173 -19.18 -23.02 4.10
N PHE A 174 -18.43 -23.28 3.03
CA PHE A 174 -17.48 -22.33 2.49
C PHE A 174 -18.13 -21.29 1.57
N VAL A 175 -18.86 -21.70 0.54
CA VAL A 175 -19.46 -20.83 -0.49
C VAL A 175 -20.76 -20.20 0.01
N GLY A 176 -21.55 -20.91 0.81
CA GLY A 176 -22.87 -20.50 1.31
C GLY A 176 -24.06 -21.05 0.50
N THR A 177 -23.79 -21.72 -0.63
CA THR A 177 -24.79 -22.36 -1.50
C THR A 177 -24.35 -23.80 -1.80
N PRO A 178 -25.27 -24.78 -1.89
CA PRO A 178 -24.92 -26.14 -2.32
C PRO A 178 -24.32 -26.16 -3.73
N TYR A 179 -23.33 -27.03 -3.97
CA TYR A 179 -22.62 -27.08 -5.25
C TYR A 179 -23.57 -27.39 -6.41
N GLU A 180 -24.65 -28.17 -6.19
CA GLU A 180 -25.65 -28.51 -7.19
C GLU A 180 -26.50 -27.32 -7.65
N ARG A 181 -26.45 -26.21 -6.90
CA ARG A 181 -27.16 -24.96 -7.19
C ARG A 181 -26.20 -23.80 -7.46
N SER A 182 -24.89 -24.07 -7.49
CA SER A 182 -23.84 -23.08 -7.71
C SER A 182 -23.46 -23.02 -9.18
N GLU A 183 -22.98 -21.87 -9.65
CA GLU A 183 -22.26 -21.78 -10.93
C GLU A 183 -20.80 -22.24 -10.83
N LEU A 184 -20.31 -22.49 -9.62
CA LEU A 184 -18.96 -22.99 -9.35
C LEU A 184 -18.93 -24.51 -9.36
N ASP A 185 -17.83 -25.08 -9.85
CA ASP A 185 -17.58 -26.51 -9.78
C ASP A 185 -16.71 -26.90 -8.59
N MET A 186 -16.96 -28.12 -8.14
CA MET A 186 -16.23 -28.77 -7.05
C MET A 186 -15.28 -29.82 -7.60
N TYR A 187 -14.01 -29.70 -7.23
CA TYR A 187 -12.96 -30.66 -7.55
C TYR A 187 -12.34 -31.19 -6.25
N TYR A 188 -11.68 -32.34 -6.32
CA TYR A 188 -10.95 -32.88 -5.18
C TYR A 188 -9.69 -33.63 -5.58
N VAL A 189 -8.73 -33.66 -4.68
CA VAL A 189 -7.53 -34.48 -4.79
C VAL A 189 -7.38 -35.33 -3.55
N VAL A 190 -7.30 -36.65 -3.73
CA VAL A 190 -6.98 -37.58 -2.65
C VAL A 190 -5.47 -37.53 -2.40
N LEU A 191 -5.09 -37.20 -1.17
CA LEU A 191 -3.70 -37.05 -0.78
C LEU A 191 -3.14 -38.41 -0.33
N GLY A 192 -2.07 -38.88 -0.99
CA GLY A 192 -1.46 -40.18 -0.71
C GLY A 192 -0.68 -40.25 0.60
N ASP A 193 0.00 -39.16 0.99
CA ASP A 193 0.85 -39.12 2.18
C ASP A 193 0.08 -38.59 3.40
N ARG A 194 -0.38 -39.51 4.25
CA ARG A 194 -1.11 -39.23 5.50
C ARG A 194 -0.25 -38.61 6.61
N ALA A 195 1.08 -38.56 6.45
CA ALA A 195 2.00 -38.20 7.53
C ALA A 195 2.11 -36.69 7.82
N VAL A 196 1.55 -35.83 6.97
CA VAL A 196 1.76 -34.36 7.04
C VAL A 196 0.45 -33.55 6.90
N ALA A 197 -0.71 -34.19 6.86
CA ALA A 197 -1.94 -33.53 6.42
C ALA A 197 -3.03 -33.58 7.50
N ASP A 198 -3.63 -32.41 7.79
CA ASP A 198 -4.86 -32.25 8.60
C ASP A 198 -6.12 -32.82 7.89
N GLY A 199 -5.95 -33.84 7.06
CA GLY A 199 -6.95 -34.45 6.21
C GLY A 199 -6.32 -35.10 4.97
N ASN A 200 -6.99 -36.10 4.41
CA ASN A 200 -6.49 -36.90 3.28
C ASN A 200 -7.24 -36.63 1.96
N VAL A 201 -8.13 -35.65 1.94
CA VAL A 201 -8.78 -35.16 0.73
C VAL A 201 -8.70 -33.62 0.75
N LEU A 202 -8.12 -33.04 -0.30
CA LEU A 202 -8.13 -31.61 -0.52
C LEU A 202 -9.27 -31.26 -1.46
N CYS A 203 -10.18 -30.40 -1.01
CA CYS A 203 -11.32 -29.92 -1.78
C CYS A 203 -11.02 -28.56 -2.39
N LEU A 204 -11.32 -28.42 -3.68
CA LEU A 204 -10.99 -27.27 -4.51
C LEU A 204 -12.27 -26.75 -5.16
N VAL A 205 -12.37 -25.44 -5.30
CA VAL A 205 -13.45 -24.78 -6.04
C VAL A 205 -12.86 -24.09 -7.27
N GLY A 206 -13.56 -24.18 -8.39
CA GLY A 206 -13.21 -23.55 -9.64
C GLY A 206 -14.45 -23.12 -10.41
N MET A 207 -14.26 -22.53 -11.59
CA MET A 207 -15.35 -22.29 -12.52
C MET A 207 -14.90 -22.76 -13.91
N PRO A 208 -15.59 -23.74 -14.52
CA PRO A 208 -15.19 -24.27 -15.82
C PRO A 208 -15.15 -23.17 -16.88
N GLY A 209 -14.10 -23.16 -17.70
CA GLY A 209 -13.95 -22.23 -18.82
C GLY A 209 -13.75 -20.76 -18.43
N THR A 210 -13.64 -20.42 -17.14
CA THR A 210 -13.45 -19.03 -16.69
C THR A 210 -12.50 -18.95 -15.49
N HIS A 211 -12.11 -17.74 -15.11
CA HIS A 211 -11.27 -17.49 -13.93
C HIS A 211 -12.09 -16.91 -12.78
N LEU A 212 -11.72 -17.30 -11.57
CA LEU A 212 -12.21 -16.70 -10.35
C LEU A 212 -11.49 -15.38 -10.06
N THR A 213 -12.10 -14.51 -9.28
CA THR A 213 -11.46 -13.32 -8.70
C THR A 213 -12.04 -13.10 -7.32
N GLY A 214 -11.17 -12.87 -6.34
CA GLY A 214 -11.51 -12.93 -4.93
C GLY A 214 -11.59 -14.38 -4.39
N THR A 215 -11.71 -14.51 -3.08
CA THR A 215 -12.05 -15.80 -2.44
C THR A 215 -13.52 -16.12 -2.69
N MET A 216 -13.86 -17.39 -2.91
CA MET A 216 -15.24 -17.83 -3.05
C MET A 216 -15.96 -18.01 -1.71
N ARG A 217 -15.28 -17.76 -0.58
CA ARG A 217 -15.86 -17.81 0.75
C ARG A 217 -17.05 -16.86 0.87
N GLY A 218 -18.23 -17.40 1.19
CA GLY A 218 -19.46 -16.64 1.38
C GLY A 218 -19.94 -15.91 0.13
N SER A 219 -19.46 -16.30 -1.06
CA SER A 219 -19.82 -15.64 -2.31
C SER A 219 -21.27 -15.89 -2.74
N GLN A 220 -21.89 -16.97 -2.24
CA GLN A 220 -23.27 -17.39 -2.57
C GLN A 220 -23.52 -17.56 -4.09
N ARG A 221 -22.46 -17.79 -4.86
CA ARG A 221 -22.50 -18.05 -6.29
C ARG A 221 -22.92 -19.49 -6.57
#